data_AF-A0A2A4QJJ8-F1
#
_entry.id   AF-A0A2A4QJJ8-F1
#
_cell.length_a   1.000
_cell.length_b   1.000
_cell.length_c   1.000
_cell.angle_alpha   90.00
_cell.angle_beta   90.00
_cell.angle_gamma   90.00
#
_symmetry.space_group_name_H-M   'P 1'
#
loop_
_entity.id
_entity.type
_entity.pdbx_description
1 polymer ?
#
loop_
_entity_poly.entity_id
_entity_poly.type
_entity_poly.pdbx_seq_one_letter_code
_entity_poly.pdbx_strand_id
1 'polypeptide(L)' 'IQDQLMPLHNAVFTEPGLCGAKYGASVLGKCADDVRLPLTTLSDDTKALMNKAMRHAGLIN' A
#
# COMPACT_ATOMS: atom_id res chain seq x y z
N ILE A 1 -0.95 19.09 1.55
CA ILE A 1 -1.37 17.71 1.90
C ILE A 1 -1.65 16.88 0.64
N GLN A 2 -2.42 17.39 -0.32
CA GLN A 2 -2.74 16.65 -1.56
C GLN A 2 -1.50 16.12 -2.29
N ASP A 3 -0.50 16.96 -2.60
CA ASP A 3 0.71 16.54 -3.32
C ASP A 3 1.55 15.49 -2.58
N GLN A 4 1.45 15.49 -1.25
CA GLN A 4 2.14 14.52 -0.39
C GLN A 4 1.41 13.17 -0.38
N LEU A 5 0.08 13.16 -0.39
CA LEU A 5 -0.72 11.94 -0.23
C LEU A 5 -1.24 11.34 -1.55
N MET A 6 -1.30 12.12 -2.63
CA MET A 6 -1.82 11.63 -3.91
C MET A 6 -1.04 10.43 -4.49
N PRO A 7 0.30 10.37 -4.40
CA PRO A 7 1.02 9.18 -4.82
C PRO A 7 0.60 7.92 -4.05
N LEU A 8 0.33 8.07 -2.74
CA LEU A 8 -0.13 6.96 -1.90
C LEU A 8 -1.57 6.57 -2.22
N HIS A 9 -2.45 7.54 -2.45
CA HIS A 9 -3.81 7.30 -2.92
C HIS A 9 -3.79 6.47 -4.22
N ASN A 10 -2.99 6.88 -5.21
CA ASN A 10 -2.90 6.16 -6.48
C ASN A 10 -2.30 4.76 -6.32
N ALA A 11 -1.26 4.61 -5.49
CA ALA A 11 -0.61 3.31 -5.25
C ALA A 11 -1.57 2.31 -4.58
N VAL A 12 -2.36 2.74 -3.60
CA VAL A 12 -3.33 1.87 -2.89
C VAL A 12 -4.35 1.25 -3.84
N PHE A 13 -4.75 1.97 -4.89
CA PHE A 13 -5.78 1.54 -5.85
C PHE A 13 -5.20 1.00 -7.18
N THR A 14 -3.90 0.72 -7.27
CA THR A 14 -3.31 0.04 -8.43
C THR A 14 -3.83 -1.41 -8.56
N GLU A 15 -4.09 -2.04 -7.41
CA GLU A 15 -4.78 -3.32 -7.25
C GLU A 15 -6.02 -3.10 -6.33
N PRO A 16 -6.85 -4.13 -6.02
CA PRO A 16 -7.98 -3.94 -5.12
C PRO A 16 -7.60 -3.22 -3.82
N GLY A 17 -8.26 -2.10 -3.53
CA GLY A 17 -7.82 -1.15 -2.50
C GLY A 17 -7.65 -1.73 -1.09
N LEU A 18 -8.40 -2.79 -0.75
CA LEU A 18 -8.21 -3.51 0.51
C LEU A 18 -6.79 -4.11 0.61
N CYS A 19 -6.30 -4.72 -0.47
CA CYS A 19 -4.98 -5.35 -0.52
C CYS A 19 -3.87 -4.28 -0.40
N GLY A 20 -4.05 -3.15 -1.09
CA GLY A 20 -3.21 -1.95 -0.96
C GLY A 20 -3.13 -1.46 0.48
N ALA A 21 -4.28 -1.24 1.10
CA ALA A 21 -4.38 -0.75 2.47
C ALA A 21 -3.79 -1.74 3.50
N LYS A 22 -4.08 -3.04 3.37
CA LYS A 22 -3.54 -4.10 4.25
C LYS A 22 -2.03 -4.21 4.14
N TYR A 23 -1.47 -4.14 2.93
CA TYR A 23 -0.02 -4.12 2.73
C TYR A 23 0.62 -2.87 3.36
N GLY A 24 0.06 -1.68 3.14
CA GLY A 24 0.56 -0.46 3.78
C GLY A 24 0.53 -0.53 5.32
N ALA A 25 -0.54 -1.09 5.89
CA ALA A 25 -0.66 -1.30 7.33
C ALA A 25 0.32 -2.35 7.87
N SER A 26 0.65 -3.38 7.09
CA SER A 26 1.63 -4.40 7.49
C SER A 26 3.06 -3.87 7.49
N VAL A 27 3.41 -3.04 6.51
CA VAL A 27 4.69 -2.32 6.47
C VAL A 27 4.85 -1.39 7.69
N LEU A 28 3.75 -0.83 8.20
CA LEU A 28 3.73 -0.03 9.44
C LEU A 28 3.66 -0.87 10.73
N GLY A 29 3.72 -2.20 10.63
CA GLY A 29 3.65 -3.11 11.78
C GLY A 29 2.30 -3.13 12.49
N LYS A 30 1.20 -2.81 11.79
CA LYS A 30 -0.14 -2.72 12.40
C LYS A 30 -0.98 -3.99 12.24
N CYS A 31 -0.74 -4.78 11.19
CA CYS A 31 -1.40 -6.08 10.97
C CYS A 31 -0.61 -6.91 9.94
N ALA A 32 -1.03 -8.15 9.69
CA ALA A 32 -0.54 -8.91 8.53
C ALA A 32 -1.20 -8.42 7.23
N ASP A 33 -0.59 -8.69 6.07
CA ASP A 33 -1.14 -8.36 4.75
C ASP A 33 -2.04 -9.46 4.14
N ASP A 34 -2.34 -10.50 4.93
CA ASP A 34 -3.18 -11.62 4.54
C ASP A 34 -4.62 -11.19 4.22
N VAL A 35 -5.17 -11.73 3.14
CA VAL A 35 -6.54 -11.45 2.69
C VAL A 35 -7.26 -12.76 2.40
N ARG A 36 -8.59 -12.73 2.42
CA ARG A 36 -9.42 -13.87 2.06
C ARG A 36 -9.78 -13.82 0.59
N LEU A 37 -9.89 -15.00 -0.01
CA LEU A 37 -10.43 -15.14 -1.36
C LEU A 37 -11.81 -14.47 -1.46
N PRO A 38 -12.13 -13.85 -2.62
CA PRO A 38 -11.40 -13.90 -3.88
C PRO A 38 -10.20 -12.94 -4.00
N LEU A 39 -9.85 -12.21 -2.95
CA LEU A 39 -8.70 -11.30 -2.96
C LEU A 39 -7.39 -12.05 -2.77
N THR A 40 -6.33 -11.52 -3.36
CA THR A 40 -4.95 -12.01 -3.23
C THR A 40 -4.04 -10.91 -2.69
N THR A 41 -2.90 -11.30 -2.11
CA THR A 41 -1.84 -10.35 -1.74
C THR A 41 -1.33 -9.60 -2.97
N LEU A 42 -0.79 -8.40 -2.77
CA LEU A 42 -0.25 -7.59 -3.86
C LEU A 42 0.87 -8.29 -4.61
N SER A 43 0.97 -8.01 -5.91
CA SER A 43 2.14 -8.32 -6.72
C SER A 43 3.38 -7.53 -6.25
N ASP A 44 4.57 -8.03 -6.56
CA ASP A 44 5.82 -7.36 -6.15
C ASP A 44 5.99 -5.99 -6.81
N ASP A 45 5.49 -5.81 -8.04
CA ASP A 45 5.47 -4.52 -8.74
C ASP A 45 4.62 -3.49 -7.98
N THR A 46 3.41 -3.86 -7.54
CA THR A 46 2.54 -2.96 -6.76
C THR A 46 3.10 -2.70 -5.36
N LYS A 47 3.75 -3.68 -4.72
CA LYS A 47 4.46 -3.47 -3.45
C LYS A 47 5.57 -2.44 -3.60
N ALA A 48 6.31 -2.45 -4.70
CA ALA A 48 7.35 -1.46 -4.97
C ALA A 48 6.75 -0.05 -5.14
N LEU A 49 5.62 0.09 -5.85
CA LEU A 49 4.88 1.35 -5.98
C LEU A 49 4.38 1.87 -4.62
N MET A 50 3.79 1.00 -3.80
CA MET A 50 3.36 1.30 -2.44
C MET A 50 4.52 1.78 -1.57
N ASN A 51 5.64 1.06 -1.56
CA ASN A 51 6.82 1.44 -0.77
C ASN A 51 7.36 2.81 -1.17
N LYS A 52 7.43 3.11 -2.48
CA LYS A 52 7.86 4.42 -2.99
C LYS A 52 6.89 5.52 -2.54
N ALA A 53 5.58 5.28 -2.63
CA ALA A 53 4.57 6.24 -2.24
C ALA A 53 4.53 6.48 -0.72
N MET A 54 4.75 5.44 0.10
CA MET A 54 4.85 5.56 1.56
C MET A 54 6.09 6.34 1.99
N ARG A 55 7.23 6.17 1.31
CA ARG A 55 8.44 7.00 1.51
C ARG A 55 8.17 8.46 1.15
N HIS A 56 7.54 8.71 0.01
CA HIS A 56 7.13 10.07 -0.41
C HIS A 56 6.20 10.74 0.61
N ALA A 57 5.28 9.97 1.19
CA ALA A 57 4.38 10.45 2.23
C ALA A 57 5.07 10.65 3.60
N GLY A 58 6.31 10.19 3.79
CA GLY A 58 7.06 10.27 5.04
C GLY A 58 6.64 9.24 6.10
N LEU A 59 6.01 8.13 5.68
CA LEU A 59 5.54 7.07 6.58
C LEU A 59 6.63 6.05 6.93
N ILE A 60 7.61 5.87 6.04
CA ILE A 60 8.74 4.95 6.20
C ILE A 60 10.00 5.57 5.59
N ASN A 61 11.18 5.19 6.12
CA ASN A 61 12.49 5.70 5.73
C ASN A 61 13.07 4.98 4.52
#